data_AF-A0A9W4SX84-F1
#
_entry.id   AF-A0A9W4SX84-F1
#
_cell.length_a   1.000
_cell.length_b   1.000
_cell.length_c   1.000
_cell.angle_alpha   90.00
_cell.angle_beta   90.00
_cell.angle_gamma   90.00
#
_symmetry.space_group_name_H-M   'P 1'
#
loop_
_entity.id
_entity.type
_entity.pdbx_description
1 polymer ?
#
loop_
_entity_poly.entity_id
_entity_poly.type
_entity_poly.pdbx_seq_one_letter_code
_entity_poly.pdbx_strand_id
1 'polypeptide(L)'
;MFDAVYVQSNMTDSGREIEWIPLRRLEISESAELFNKIIRSLNLEERRLFVIKKCIANCNGHPRTLEKFYQVFNSNEKAKKIHNYSSLIAILIKHIEEWYKNISFPVIKMTLLGKIVRLSHIININSEQLSISALISFRVYVNSLTEKSEAQFVIFILSPVSLQYFCLNNNDGGDTQTITNILQSLLTIESSFDDEVMDGKPFESFHANWELLYRVLHENGKKISLHKIYSLSDKGQEKIEIQLQRKREVAYYHEKIEFPLNDTIYDSSGKFFENLIDYLFVPKKLKNSGFDMVIFERKADESGYIAINIECIFTY
;
A
#
# COMPACT_ATOMS: atom_id res chain seq x y z
N MET A 1 0.99 -28.78 -3.57
CA MET A 1 0.35 -27.92 -4.57
C MET A 1 -0.95 -27.43 -3.95
N PHE A 2 -0.96 -26.23 -3.38
CA PHE A 2 -2.17 -25.64 -2.80
C PHE A 2 -3.02 -25.12 -3.94
N ASP A 3 -3.86 -25.99 -4.51
CA ASP A 3 -4.86 -25.56 -5.48
C ASP A 3 -5.94 -24.78 -4.75
N ALA A 4 -5.86 -23.45 -4.85
CA ALA A 4 -7.04 -22.60 -4.68
C ALA A 4 -8.08 -23.09 -5.70
N VAL A 5 -9.15 -23.69 -5.18
CA VAL A 5 -10.27 -24.23 -5.96
C VAL A 5 -10.73 -23.15 -6.94
N TYR A 6 -10.77 -23.51 -8.22
CA TYR A 6 -11.37 -22.67 -9.25
C TYR A 6 -12.90 -22.73 -9.04
N VAL A 7 -13.49 -21.66 -8.51
CA VAL A 7 -14.91 -21.64 -8.14
C VAL A 7 -15.66 -20.74 -9.13
N GLN A 8 -16.28 -21.34 -10.15
CA GLN A 8 -17.13 -20.60 -11.12
C GLN A 8 -18.50 -20.19 -10.54
N SER A 9 -18.90 -20.70 -9.37
CA SER A 9 -20.24 -20.48 -8.82
C SER A 9 -20.22 -20.39 -7.28
N ASN A 10 -21.05 -19.53 -6.70
CA ASN A 10 -21.24 -19.47 -5.24
C ASN A 10 -22.14 -20.62 -4.71
N MET A 11 -22.58 -21.50 -5.61
CA MET A 11 -23.41 -22.67 -5.32
C MET A 11 -22.87 -23.87 -6.08
N THR A 12 -22.93 -25.04 -5.46
CA THR A 12 -22.69 -26.31 -6.16
C THR A 12 -23.74 -26.55 -7.26
N ASP A 13 -23.48 -27.49 -8.18
CA ASP A 13 -24.47 -27.92 -9.18
C ASP A 13 -25.80 -28.40 -8.57
N SER A 14 -25.78 -28.79 -7.28
CA SER A 14 -26.95 -29.17 -6.48
C SER A 14 -27.70 -27.99 -5.84
N GLY A 15 -27.30 -26.74 -6.10
CA GLY A 15 -27.90 -25.54 -5.53
C GLY A 15 -27.50 -25.25 -4.07
N ARG A 16 -26.63 -26.07 -3.46
CA ARG A 16 -26.09 -25.80 -2.11
C ARG A 16 -25.08 -24.67 -2.14
N GLU A 17 -25.17 -23.73 -1.22
CA GLU A 17 -24.18 -22.66 -1.04
C GLU A 17 -22.79 -23.25 -0.75
N ILE A 18 -21.77 -22.68 -1.38
CA ILE A 18 -20.37 -23.04 -1.10
C ILE A 18 -19.89 -22.21 0.10
N GLU A 19 -19.53 -22.88 1.19
CA GLU A 19 -18.85 -22.23 2.32
C GLU A 19 -17.43 -21.84 1.89
N TRP A 20 -17.16 -20.54 1.78
CA TRP A 20 -15.84 -20.02 1.44
C TRP A 20 -14.90 -20.16 2.64
N ILE A 21 -13.85 -20.97 2.49
CA ILE A 21 -12.80 -21.11 3.50
C ILE A 21 -11.76 -20.00 3.27
N PRO A 22 -11.37 -19.25 4.31
CA PRO A 22 -10.36 -18.20 4.20
C PRO A 22 -9.03 -18.83 3.75
N LEU A 23 -8.38 -18.21 2.75
CA LEU A 23 -7.04 -18.63 2.36
C LEU A 23 -6.04 -18.03 3.34
N ARG A 24 -5.42 -18.86 4.17
CA ARG A 24 -4.36 -18.40 5.07
C ARG A 24 -3.13 -18.02 4.25
N ARG A 25 -2.51 -16.89 4.59
CA ARG A 25 -1.15 -16.57 4.13
C ARG A 25 -0.15 -17.53 4.76
N LEU A 26 0.89 -17.86 4.01
CA LEU A 26 2.08 -18.44 4.62
C LEU A 26 2.78 -17.36 5.47
N GLU A 27 3.21 -17.75 6.66
CA GLU A 27 4.08 -16.92 7.49
C GLU A 27 5.40 -16.65 6.77
N ILE A 28 6.12 -15.63 7.21
CA ILE A 28 7.43 -15.27 6.63
C ILE A 28 8.42 -16.44 6.78
N SER A 29 8.38 -17.13 7.93
CA SER A 29 9.17 -18.33 8.22
C SER A 29 8.89 -19.46 7.22
N GLU A 30 7.61 -19.81 7.04
CA GLU A 30 7.16 -20.85 6.10
C GLU A 30 7.51 -20.48 4.66
N SER A 31 7.32 -19.20 4.29
CA SER A 31 7.65 -18.68 2.97
C SER A 31 9.15 -18.77 2.69
N ALA A 32 10.00 -18.46 3.67
CA ALA A 32 11.45 -18.59 3.56
C ALA A 32 11.89 -20.06 3.45
N GLU A 33 11.22 -20.96 4.17
CA GLU A 33 11.53 -22.39 4.15
C GLU A 33 11.41 -23.01 2.75
N LEU A 34 10.43 -22.59 1.97
CA LEU A 34 10.27 -23.01 0.57
C LEU A 34 11.52 -22.77 -0.28
N PHE A 35 12.31 -21.73 0.04
CA PHE A 35 13.50 -21.35 -0.72
C PHE A 35 14.80 -21.84 -0.08
N ASN A 36 14.77 -22.38 1.15
CA ASN A 36 15.97 -22.74 1.92
C ASN A 36 16.93 -23.65 1.15
N LYS A 37 16.41 -24.67 0.46
CA LYS A 37 17.24 -25.63 -0.28
C LYS A 37 18.03 -24.94 -1.41
N ILE A 38 17.37 -24.10 -2.20
CA ILE A 38 18.00 -23.38 -3.31
C ILE A 38 18.97 -22.34 -2.76
N ILE A 39 18.56 -21.55 -1.77
CA ILE A 39 19.39 -20.50 -1.17
C ILE A 39 20.69 -21.09 -0.60
N ARG A 40 20.62 -22.20 0.15
CA ARG A 40 21.80 -22.88 0.70
C ARG A 40 22.76 -23.40 -0.37
N SER A 41 22.24 -23.81 -1.53
CA SER A 41 23.06 -24.34 -2.63
C SER A 41 23.86 -23.28 -3.38
N LEU A 42 23.50 -21.99 -3.24
CA LEU A 42 24.02 -20.91 -4.08
C LEU A 42 25.18 -20.11 -3.43
N ASN A 43 25.57 -20.41 -2.19
CA ASN A 43 26.65 -19.70 -1.46
C ASN A 43 26.59 -18.17 -1.63
N LEU A 44 25.40 -17.59 -1.36
CA LEU A 44 25.13 -16.19 -1.62
C LEU A 44 25.75 -15.29 -0.56
N GLU A 45 26.25 -14.12 -0.97
CA GLU A 45 26.63 -13.04 -0.06
C GLU A 45 25.43 -12.50 0.73
N GLU A 46 25.70 -11.89 1.89
CA GLU A 46 24.68 -11.44 2.84
C GLU A 46 23.68 -10.46 2.22
N ARG A 47 24.16 -9.45 1.48
CA ARG A 47 23.32 -8.49 0.76
C ARG A 47 22.39 -9.17 -0.24
N ARG A 48 22.87 -10.20 -0.93
CA ARG A 48 22.09 -10.94 -1.92
C ARG A 48 21.01 -11.79 -1.26
N LEU A 49 21.37 -12.45 -0.16
CA LEU A 49 20.44 -13.20 0.68
C LEU A 49 19.33 -12.28 1.22
N PHE A 50 19.71 -11.10 1.69
CA PHE A 50 18.79 -10.07 2.16
C PHE A 50 17.77 -9.70 1.07
N VAL A 51 18.22 -9.36 -0.14
CA VAL A 51 17.33 -9.01 -1.27
C VAL A 51 16.35 -10.13 -1.62
N ILE A 52 16.80 -11.39 -1.60
CA ILE A 52 15.91 -12.54 -1.86
C ILE A 52 14.88 -12.68 -0.75
N LYS A 53 15.29 -12.62 0.52
CA LYS A 53 14.38 -12.68 1.66
C LYS A 53 13.34 -11.56 1.61
N LYS A 54 13.75 -10.34 1.23
CA LYS A 54 12.82 -9.22 1.01
C LYS A 54 11.83 -9.51 -0.12
N CYS A 55 12.27 -10.07 -1.24
CA CYS A 55 11.36 -10.48 -2.31
C CYS A 55 10.35 -11.55 -1.86
N ILE A 56 10.79 -12.52 -1.06
CA ILE A 56 9.92 -13.55 -0.46
C ILE A 56 8.89 -12.89 0.47
N ALA A 57 9.34 -12.01 1.37
CA ALA A 57 8.46 -11.27 2.27
C ALA A 57 7.44 -10.41 1.49
N ASN A 58 7.86 -9.78 0.39
CA ASN A 58 7.01 -8.93 -0.45
C ASN A 58 6.04 -9.72 -1.35
N CYS A 59 6.16 -11.06 -1.41
CA CYS A 59 5.07 -11.93 -1.87
C CYS A 59 3.93 -12.02 -0.84
N ASN A 60 4.13 -11.52 0.39
CA ASN A 60 3.15 -11.44 1.48
C ASN A 60 2.45 -12.78 1.73
N GLY A 61 3.22 -13.88 1.74
CA GLY A 61 2.67 -15.21 1.99
C GLY A 61 1.70 -15.74 0.92
N HIS A 62 1.55 -15.08 -0.23
CA HIS A 62 0.64 -15.50 -1.30
C HIS A 62 1.19 -16.76 -2.00
N PRO A 63 0.56 -17.95 -1.84
CA PRO A 63 1.17 -19.22 -2.21
C PRO A 63 1.58 -19.31 -3.69
N ARG A 64 0.74 -18.78 -4.59
CA ARG A 64 0.98 -18.85 -6.04
C ARG A 64 2.06 -17.87 -6.50
N THR A 65 2.20 -16.75 -5.82
CA THR A 65 3.27 -15.78 -6.10
C THR A 65 4.61 -16.33 -5.61
N LEU A 66 4.62 -16.96 -4.44
CA LEU A 66 5.76 -17.68 -3.90
C LEU A 66 6.17 -18.86 -4.80
N GLU A 67 5.21 -19.68 -5.25
CA GLU A 67 5.48 -20.78 -6.17
C GLU A 67 6.09 -20.27 -7.48
N LYS A 68 5.52 -19.22 -8.07
CA LYS A 68 6.07 -18.67 -9.31
C LYS A 68 7.43 -18.03 -9.09
N PHE A 69 7.63 -17.36 -7.97
CA PHE A 69 8.94 -16.81 -7.64
C PHE A 69 9.97 -17.91 -7.46
N TYR A 70 9.64 -19.01 -6.80
CA TYR A 70 10.50 -20.18 -6.68
C TYR A 70 10.84 -20.76 -8.06
N GLN A 71 9.86 -20.92 -8.95
CA GLN A 71 10.10 -21.39 -10.32
C GLN A 71 11.04 -20.47 -11.10
N VAL A 72 10.78 -19.15 -11.09
CA VAL A 72 11.61 -18.14 -11.75
C VAL A 72 13.03 -18.16 -11.19
N PHE A 73 13.17 -18.20 -9.87
CA PHE A 73 14.47 -18.21 -9.23
C PHE A 73 15.27 -19.48 -9.53
N ASN A 74 14.60 -20.63 -9.66
CA ASN A 74 15.24 -21.90 -9.99
C ASN A 74 15.67 -21.99 -11.47
N SER A 75 14.83 -21.51 -12.40
CA SER A 75 15.03 -21.68 -13.85
C SER A 75 15.76 -20.52 -14.54
N ASN A 76 15.84 -19.34 -13.92
CA ASN A 76 16.39 -18.14 -14.53
C ASN A 76 17.76 -17.76 -13.92
N GLU A 77 18.84 -18.05 -14.65
CA GLU A 77 20.22 -17.71 -14.23
C GLU A 77 20.43 -16.20 -14.01
N LYS A 78 19.72 -15.34 -14.75
CA LYS A 78 19.78 -13.89 -14.52
C LYS A 78 19.12 -13.52 -13.19
N ALA A 79 18.00 -14.15 -12.85
CA ALA A 79 17.34 -13.93 -11.57
C ALA A 79 18.25 -14.32 -10.39
N LYS A 80 19.06 -15.37 -10.51
CA LYS A 80 20.05 -15.77 -9.48
C LYS A 80 21.12 -14.70 -9.26
N LYS A 81 21.59 -14.05 -10.33
CA LYS A 81 22.71 -13.08 -10.33
C LYS A 81 22.33 -11.62 -10.07
N ILE A 82 21.04 -11.25 -10.01
CA ILE A 82 20.63 -9.85 -9.81
C ILE A 82 20.78 -9.43 -8.35
N HIS A 83 21.57 -8.39 -8.07
CA HIS A 83 21.78 -7.90 -6.70
C HIS A 83 20.78 -6.84 -6.25
N ASN A 84 19.94 -6.30 -7.14
CA ASN A 84 19.00 -5.23 -6.84
C ASN A 84 17.56 -5.76 -6.73
N TYR A 85 16.85 -5.34 -5.68
CA TYR A 85 15.46 -5.70 -5.40
C TYR A 85 14.51 -5.42 -6.57
N SER A 86 14.47 -4.17 -7.05
CA SER A 86 13.56 -3.72 -8.10
C SER A 86 13.75 -4.51 -9.40
N SER A 87 15.00 -4.83 -9.74
CA SER A 87 15.32 -5.65 -10.92
C SER A 87 14.83 -7.09 -10.77
N LEU A 88 14.95 -7.69 -9.58
CA LEU A 88 14.49 -9.06 -9.33
C LEU A 88 12.96 -9.14 -9.36
N ILE A 89 12.27 -8.17 -8.76
CA ILE A 89 10.81 -8.11 -8.81
C ILE A 89 10.31 -7.84 -10.23
N ALA A 90 10.98 -6.97 -11.00
CA ALA A 90 10.61 -6.76 -12.40
C ALA A 90 10.68 -8.07 -13.23
N ILE A 91 11.65 -8.96 -12.94
CA ILE A 91 11.67 -10.30 -13.55
C ILE A 91 10.49 -11.12 -13.08
N LEU A 92 10.19 -11.15 -11.77
CA LEU A 92 9.05 -11.89 -11.25
C LEU A 92 7.74 -11.43 -11.90
N ILE A 93 7.53 -10.12 -11.97
CA ILE A 93 6.35 -9.46 -12.56
C ILE A 93 6.08 -9.95 -13.99
N LYS A 94 7.13 -10.00 -14.84
CA LYS A 94 7.00 -10.53 -16.21
C LYS A 94 6.52 -11.98 -16.28
N HIS A 95 6.71 -12.76 -15.22
CA HIS A 95 6.32 -14.16 -15.17
C HIS A 95 4.95 -14.39 -14.49
N ILE A 96 4.37 -13.38 -13.86
CA ILE A 96 3.05 -13.44 -13.20
C ILE A 96 1.99 -12.58 -13.91
N GLU A 97 2.36 -11.87 -14.98
CA GLU A 97 1.52 -10.89 -15.68
C GLU A 97 0.12 -11.42 -16.01
N GLU A 98 0.02 -12.60 -16.62
CA GLU A 98 -1.27 -13.23 -16.97
C GLU A 98 -2.19 -13.46 -15.78
N TRP A 99 -1.63 -13.69 -14.58
CA TRP A 99 -2.42 -13.90 -13.38
C TRP A 99 -2.85 -12.58 -12.75
N TYR A 100 -2.12 -11.51 -13.01
CA TYR A 100 -2.31 -10.22 -12.37
C TYR A 100 -3.02 -9.20 -13.29
N LYS A 101 -3.34 -9.57 -14.54
CA LYS A 101 -4.03 -8.73 -15.53
C LYS A 101 -5.35 -8.09 -15.08
N ASN A 102 -5.98 -8.67 -14.06
CA ASN A 102 -7.23 -8.16 -13.48
C ASN A 102 -7.01 -7.18 -12.32
N ILE A 103 -5.77 -6.83 -11.98
CA ILE A 103 -5.44 -5.79 -10.99
C ILE A 103 -5.61 -4.42 -11.65
N SER A 104 -6.83 -3.90 -11.62
CA SER A 104 -7.18 -2.57 -12.12
C SER A 104 -7.23 -1.51 -11.02
N PHE A 105 -7.42 -0.24 -11.40
CA PHE A 105 -7.56 0.84 -10.43
C PHE A 105 -8.72 0.64 -9.42
N PRO A 106 -9.95 0.25 -9.82
CA PRO A 106 -11.03 -0.05 -8.87
C PRO A 106 -10.63 -1.08 -7.81
N VAL A 107 -9.89 -2.12 -8.21
CA VAL A 107 -9.35 -3.15 -7.31
C VAL A 107 -8.38 -2.54 -6.30
N ILE A 108 -7.40 -1.77 -6.79
CA ILE A 108 -6.37 -1.12 -5.97
C ILE A 108 -7.05 -0.21 -4.96
N LYS A 109 -8.00 0.61 -5.42
CA LYS A 109 -8.75 1.52 -4.56
C LYS A 109 -9.54 0.81 -3.46
N MET A 110 -10.24 -0.28 -3.78
CA MET A 110 -10.97 -1.06 -2.77
C MET A 110 -10.03 -1.67 -1.73
N THR A 111 -8.91 -2.23 -2.18
CA THR A 111 -7.89 -2.86 -1.33
C THR A 111 -7.27 -1.84 -0.38
N LEU A 112 -6.77 -0.71 -0.90
CA LEU A 112 -6.08 0.30 -0.11
C LEU A 112 -7.01 1.02 0.88
N LEU A 113 -8.32 1.11 0.57
CA LEU A 113 -9.31 1.63 1.50
C LEU A 113 -9.75 0.63 2.57
N GLY A 114 -9.27 -0.62 2.53
CA GLY A 114 -9.59 -1.66 3.51
C GLY A 114 -11.08 -1.96 3.62
N LYS A 115 -11.85 -1.74 2.55
CA LYS A 115 -13.32 -1.91 2.59
C LYS A 115 -13.70 -3.38 2.62
N ILE A 116 -14.63 -3.71 3.51
CA ILE A 116 -15.35 -4.99 3.47
C ILE A 116 -16.32 -4.94 2.27
N VAL A 117 -16.21 -5.92 1.37
CA VAL A 117 -16.98 -5.99 0.12
C VAL A 117 -17.68 -7.34 0.02
N ARG A 118 -18.90 -7.37 -0.53
CA ARG A 118 -19.62 -8.62 -0.80
C ARG A 118 -18.98 -9.37 -1.96
N LEU A 119 -18.93 -10.71 -1.88
CA LEU A 119 -18.48 -11.60 -2.96
C LEU A 119 -19.26 -11.38 -4.27
N SER A 120 -20.53 -11.01 -4.17
CA SER A 120 -21.40 -10.73 -5.32
C SER A 120 -21.26 -9.32 -5.90
N HIS A 121 -20.46 -8.44 -5.29
CA HIS A 121 -20.26 -7.08 -5.80
C HIS A 121 -19.52 -7.14 -7.15
N ILE A 122 -20.06 -6.41 -8.12
CA ILE A 122 -19.54 -6.36 -9.49
C ILE A 122 -18.67 -5.12 -9.64
N ILE A 123 -17.50 -5.31 -10.26
CA ILE A 123 -16.61 -4.22 -10.65
C ILE A 123 -16.28 -4.30 -12.14
N ASN A 124 -16.06 -3.13 -12.73
CA ASN A 124 -15.63 -3.01 -14.13
C ASN A 124 -14.10 -3.10 -14.21
N ILE A 125 -13.60 -4.03 -15.02
CA ILE A 125 -12.16 -4.26 -15.25
C ILE A 125 -11.96 -4.44 -16.74
N ASN A 126 -11.17 -3.59 -17.39
CA ASN A 126 -10.84 -3.73 -18.82
C ASN A 126 -12.07 -3.93 -19.73
N SER A 127 -13.17 -3.22 -19.44
CA SER A 127 -14.49 -3.35 -20.11
C SER A 127 -15.27 -4.64 -19.82
N GLU A 128 -14.79 -5.50 -18.92
CA GLU A 128 -15.51 -6.67 -18.41
C GLU A 128 -16.14 -6.38 -17.03
N GLN A 129 -17.27 -7.03 -16.75
CA GLN A 129 -17.93 -6.99 -15.45
C GLN A 129 -17.62 -8.28 -14.70
N LEU A 130 -16.84 -8.17 -13.63
CA LEU A 130 -16.44 -9.31 -12.82
C LEU A 130 -16.94 -9.15 -11.38
N SER A 131 -17.45 -10.24 -10.81
CA SER A 131 -17.73 -10.30 -9.39
C SER A 131 -16.43 -10.40 -8.59
N ILE A 132 -16.49 -10.00 -7.32
CA ILE A 132 -15.41 -10.24 -6.37
C ILE A 132 -15.10 -11.75 -6.25
N SER A 133 -16.11 -12.63 -6.27
CA SER A 133 -15.87 -14.08 -6.26
C SER A 133 -15.13 -14.59 -7.50
N ALA A 134 -15.42 -14.05 -8.69
CA ALA A 134 -14.69 -14.38 -9.91
C ALA A 134 -13.23 -13.94 -9.82
N LEU A 135 -12.99 -12.74 -9.27
CA LEU A 135 -11.66 -12.20 -9.02
C LEU A 135 -10.80 -13.02 -8.05
N ILE A 136 -11.41 -13.51 -6.97
CA ILE A 136 -10.75 -14.44 -6.04
C ILE A 136 -10.44 -15.76 -6.76
N SER A 137 -11.35 -16.24 -7.61
CA SER A 137 -11.16 -17.47 -8.38
C SER A 137 -10.05 -17.35 -9.44
N PHE A 138 -9.79 -16.14 -9.93
CA PHE A 138 -8.60 -15.83 -10.74
C PHE A 138 -7.31 -15.76 -9.93
N ARG A 139 -7.36 -15.99 -8.60
CA ARG A 139 -6.21 -16.09 -7.70
C ARG A 139 -5.37 -14.81 -7.63
N VAL A 140 -6.04 -13.67 -7.76
CA VAL A 140 -5.41 -12.34 -7.76
C VAL A 140 -5.17 -11.83 -6.33
N TYR A 141 -5.85 -12.40 -5.31
CA TYR A 141 -5.84 -11.90 -3.92
C TYR A 141 -5.80 -13.02 -2.87
N VAL A 142 -5.40 -12.66 -1.65
CA VAL A 142 -5.71 -13.43 -0.45
C VAL A 142 -6.95 -12.85 0.23
N ASN A 143 -7.95 -13.68 0.53
CA ASN A 143 -9.12 -13.30 1.34
C ASN A 143 -8.83 -13.53 2.83
N SER A 144 -9.18 -12.56 3.70
CA SER A 144 -8.83 -12.56 5.12
C SER A 144 -9.99 -12.61 6.11
N LEU A 145 -11.26 -12.70 5.70
CA LEU A 145 -12.37 -12.83 6.67
C LEU A 145 -12.55 -14.29 7.08
N THR A 146 -12.80 -14.53 8.37
CA THR A 146 -12.56 -15.81 9.07
C THR A 146 -13.78 -16.43 9.76
N GLU A 147 -14.93 -15.75 9.78
CA GLU A 147 -16.12 -16.24 10.48
C GLU A 147 -17.22 -16.73 9.52
N LYS A 148 -17.95 -17.80 9.88
CA LYS A 148 -19.07 -18.34 9.09
C LYS A 148 -20.18 -17.31 8.84
N SER A 149 -20.40 -16.39 9.78
CA SER A 149 -21.33 -15.25 9.69
C SER A 149 -20.95 -14.25 8.58
N GLU A 150 -19.69 -14.26 8.14
CA GLU A 150 -19.12 -13.33 7.15
C GLU A 150 -18.82 -14.02 5.80
N ALA A 151 -19.29 -15.25 5.58
CA ALA A 151 -18.95 -16.07 4.41
C ALA A 151 -19.26 -15.43 3.03
N GLN A 152 -20.04 -14.35 3.00
CA GLN A 152 -20.39 -13.59 1.80
C GLN A 152 -19.59 -12.30 1.62
N PHE A 153 -18.70 -11.97 2.55
CA PHE A 153 -17.92 -10.74 2.57
C PHE A 153 -16.43 -11.04 2.59
N VAL A 154 -15.63 -10.10 2.09
CA VAL A 154 -14.18 -10.18 2.06
C VAL A 154 -13.54 -8.82 2.30
N ILE A 155 -12.33 -8.83 2.87
CA ILE A 155 -11.40 -7.70 2.80
C ILE A 155 -10.32 -8.10 1.82
N PHE A 156 -10.17 -7.34 0.75
CA PHE A 156 -9.11 -7.57 -0.23
C PHE A 156 -7.77 -7.19 0.34
N ILE A 157 -6.77 -8.05 0.10
CA ILE A 157 -5.40 -7.71 0.41
C ILE A 157 -4.49 -8.08 -0.75
N LEU A 158 -3.73 -7.08 -1.19
CA LEU A 158 -2.72 -7.20 -2.23
C LEU A 158 -1.34 -7.36 -1.61
N SER A 159 -0.48 -8.13 -2.28
CA SER A 159 0.95 -8.19 -1.93
C SER A 159 1.67 -6.93 -2.44
N PRO A 160 2.79 -6.51 -1.82
CA PRO A 160 3.65 -5.48 -2.40
C PRO A 160 4.07 -5.78 -3.86
N VAL A 161 4.29 -7.05 -4.21
CA VAL A 161 4.53 -7.47 -5.62
C VAL A 161 3.34 -7.12 -6.52
N SER A 162 2.11 -7.27 -6.04
CA SER A 162 0.89 -6.91 -6.77
C SER A 162 0.74 -5.41 -6.96
N LEU A 163 1.11 -4.60 -5.97
CA LEU A 163 1.15 -3.15 -6.10
C LEU A 163 2.23 -2.72 -7.12
N GLN A 164 3.41 -3.34 -7.09
CA GLN A 164 4.46 -3.09 -8.08
C GLN A 164 4.04 -3.49 -9.49
N TYR A 165 3.34 -4.62 -9.64
CA TYR A 165 2.75 -5.00 -10.93
C TYR A 165 1.83 -3.91 -11.46
N PHE A 166 0.89 -3.44 -10.63
CA PHE A 166 -0.02 -2.37 -11.02
C PHE A 166 0.74 -1.11 -11.43
N CYS A 167 1.72 -0.69 -10.63
CA CYS A 167 2.52 0.50 -10.91
C CYS A 167 3.34 0.42 -12.21
N LEU A 168 3.78 -0.77 -12.62
CA LEU A 168 4.58 -0.95 -13.83
C LEU A 168 3.75 -1.11 -15.11
N ASN A 169 2.50 -1.56 -14.99
CA ASN A 169 1.66 -1.90 -16.14
C ASN A 169 0.44 -0.99 -16.30
N ASN A 170 0.15 -0.13 -15.33
CA ASN A 170 -0.92 0.85 -15.45
C ASN A 170 -0.56 1.95 -16.46
N ASN A 171 -1.39 2.11 -17.48
CA ASN A 171 -1.27 3.17 -18.48
C ASN A 171 -2.42 4.20 -18.39
N ASP A 172 -3.27 4.09 -17.37
CA ASP A 172 -4.42 4.97 -17.18
C ASP A 172 -3.97 6.35 -16.70
N GLY A 173 -4.51 7.41 -17.32
CA GLY A 173 -4.28 8.79 -16.94
C GLY A 173 -5.08 9.29 -15.74
N GLY A 174 -4.98 10.59 -15.45
CA GLY A 174 -5.72 11.25 -14.39
C GLY A 174 -5.34 10.77 -12.98
N ASP A 175 -6.35 10.55 -12.13
CA ASP A 175 -6.15 10.13 -10.73
C ASP A 175 -5.39 8.81 -10.60
N THR A 176 -5.55 7.90 -11.57
CA THR A 176 -4.86 6.62 -11.57
C THR A 176 -3.34 6.80 -11.73
N GLN A 177 -2.91 7.73 -12.59
CA GLN A 177 -1.49 8.07 -12.74
C GLN A 177 -0.93 8.70 -11.47
N THR A 178 -1.67 9.61 -10.83
CA THR A 178 -1.26 10.21 -9.55
C THR A 178 -1.07 9.14 -8.48
N ILE A 179 -2.02 8.21 -8.35
CA ILE A 179 -1.93 7.10 -7.39
C ILE A 179 -0.76 6.17 -7.71
N THR A 180 -0.53 5.89 -8.99
CA THR A 180 0.62 5.08 -9.44
C THR A 180 1.93 5.71 -9.02
N ASN A 181 2.10 7.02 -9.24
CA ASN A 181 3.31 7.75 -8.85
C ASN A 181 3.52 7.72 -7.32
N ILE A 182 2.48 7.98 -6.54
CA ILE A 182 2.57 7.96 -5.07
C ILE A 182 2.90 6.55 -4.56
N LEU A 183 2.27 5.51 -5.12
CA LEU A 183 2.56 4.12 -4.76
C LEU A 183 4.00 3.73 -5.10
N GLN A 184 4.52 4.14 -6.27
CA GLN A 184 5.93 3.91 -6.63
C GLN A 184 6.88 4.59 -5.63
N SER A 185 6.58 5.82 -5.21
CA SER A 185 7.35 6.52 -4.17
C SER A 185 7.33 5.76 -2.84
N LEU A 186 6.16 5.34 -2.36
CA LEU A 186 6.01 4.55 -1.13
C LEU A 186 6.83 3.24 -1.18
N LEU A 187 6.71 2.50 -2.27
CA LEU A 187 7.42 1.23 -2.46
C LEU A 187 8.93 1.41 -2.56
N THR A 188 9.39 2.53 -3.13
CA THR A 188 10.81 2.87 -3.20
C THR A 188 11.35 3.26 -1.82
N ILE A 189 10.61 4.06 -1.06
CA ILE A 189 11.02 4.47 0.30
C ILE A 189 11.03 3.26 1.24
N GLU A 190 10.02 2.39 1.20
CA GLU A 190 10.01 1.13 1.95
C GLU A 190 11.22 0.28 1.60
N SER A 191 11.65 0.30 0.33
CA SER A 191 12.86 -0.43 -0.07
C SER A 191 14.12 0.01 0.69
N SER A 192 14.17 1.29 1.09
CA SER A 192 15.33 1.92 1.73
C SER A 192 15.35 1.83 3.26
N PHE A 193 14.23 1.47 3.91
CA PHE A 193 14.21 1.27 5.37
C PHE A 193 15.20 0.21 5.84
N ASP A 194 15.53 -0.73 4.96
CA ASP A 194 16.44 -1.82 5.29
C ASP A 194 17.92 -1.50 5.05
N ASP A 195 18.26 -0.33 4.48
CA ASP A 195 19.64 0.12 4.23
C ASP A 195 20.23 0.90 5.44
N GLU A 196 19.73 0.65 6.66
CA GLU A 196 20.21 1.10 7.99
C GLU A 196 20.32 2.62 8.26
N VAL A 197 20.18 3.49 7.28
CA VAL A 197 20.20 4.96 7.50
C VAL A 197 18.82 5.45 7.92
N MET A 198 18.45 5.16 9.17
CA MET A 198 17.23 5.66 9.80
C MET A 198 17.50 7.02 10.46
N ASP A 199 17.70 8.08 9.66
CA ASP A 199 17.74 9.46 10.18
C ASP A 199 16.34 10.04 10.45
N GLY A 200 15.34 9.17 10.68
CA GLY A 200 13.90 9.49 10.76
C GLY A 200 13.30 9.67 9.37
N LYS A 201 13.92 10.50 8.52
CA LYS A 201 13.37 11.07 7.27
C LYS A 201 12.69 10.11 6.30
N PRO A 202 13.18 8.88 6.09
CA PRO A 202 12.47 7.92 5.25
C PRO A 202 11.05 7.67 5.75
N PHE A 203 10.82 7.65 7.07
CA PHE A 203 9.51 7.37 7.65
C PHE A 203 8.54 8.54 7.49
N GLU A 204 8.95 9.79 7.77
CA GLU A 204 8.09 10.94 7.52
C GLU A 204 7.80 11.07 6.03
N SER A 205 8.79 10.79 5.17
CA SER A 205 8.58 10.76 3.73
C SER A 205 7.57 9.70 3.32
N PHE A 206 7.65 8.49 3.90
CA PHE A 206 6.69 7.43 3.67
C PHE A 206 5.29 7.84 4.15
N HIS A 207 5.17 8.35 5.37
CA HIS A 207 3.89 8.72 5.95
C HIS A 207 3.25 9.91 5.22
N ALA A 208 4.03 10.91 4.79
CA ALA A 208 3.54 12.01 3.95
C ALA A 208 2.99 11.50 2.61
N ASN A 209 3.66 10.54 1.97
CA ASN A 209 3.15 9.91 0.76
C ASN A 209 1.88 9.07 1.04
N TRP A 210 1.77 8.44 2.20
CA TRP A 210 0.56 7.74 2.61
C TRP A 210 -0.61 8.71 2.79
N GLU A 211 -0.39 9.87 3.39
CA GLU A 211 -1.38 10.94 3.54
C GLU A 211 -1.85 11.51 2.20
N LEU A 212 -0.94 11.66 1.22
CA LEU A 212 -1.29 11.99 -0.16
C LEU A 212 -2.18 10.90 -0.78
N LEU A 213 -1.74 9.63 -0.67
CA LEU A 213 -2.46 8.49 -1.22
C LEU A 213 -3.88 8.41 -0.66
N TYR A 214 -4.03 8.54 0.67
CA TYR A 214 -5.32 8.50 1.35
C TYR A 214 -6.30 9.53 0.77
N ARG A 215 -5.84 10.76 0.55
CA ARG A 215 -6.67 11.85 -0.01
C ARG A 215 -7.06 11.62 -1.46
N VAL A 216 -6.15 11.11 -2.31
CA VAL A 216 -6.47 10.83 -3.72
C VAL A 216 -7.39 9.61 -3.87
N LEU A 217 -7.31 8.64 -2.95
CA LEU A 217 -8.23 7.50 -2.90
C LEU A 217 -9.67 7.91 -2.55
N HIS A 218 -9.85 9.02 -1.83
CA HIS A 218 -11.15 9.55 -1.45
C HIS A 218 -11.65 10.65 -2.40
N GLU A 219 -12.95 10.92 -2.35
CA GLU A 219 -13.55 12.03 -3.08
C GLU A 219 -13.10 13.37 -2.47
N ASN A 220 -12.75 14.32 -3.33
CA ASN A 220 -12.38 15.66 -2.88
C ASN A 220 -13.59 16.36 -2.25
N GLY A 221 -13.40 16.99 -1.10
CA GLY A 221 -14.45 17.61 -0.29
C GLY A 221 -15.22 16.63 0.60
N LYS A 222 -14.89 15.34 0.59
CA LYS A 222 -15.57 14.34 1.44
C LYS A 222 -15.42 14.71 2.92
N LYS A 223 -16.56 14.82 3.60
CA LYS A 223 -16.59 15.00 5.06
C LYS A 223 -16.17 13.72 5.75
N ILE A 224 -15.21 13.82 6.67
CA ILE A 224 -14.70 12.69 7.44
C ILE A 224 -14.22 13.13 8.81
N SER A 225 -14.43 12.26 9.80
CA SER A 225 -13.89 12.45 11.14
C SER A 225 -12.38 12.19 11.18
N LEU A 226 -11.61 13.07 11.83
CA LEU A 226 -10.20 12.83 12.13
C LEU A 226 -9.98 11.58 12.96
N HIS A 227 -10.92 11.28 13.88
CA HIS A 227 -10.85 10.08 14.72
C HIS A 227 -10.94 8.81 13.87
N LYS A 228 -11.70 8.85 12.78
CA LYS A 228 -11.80 7.74 11.84
C LYS A 228 -10.53 7.58 10.99
N ILE A 229 -9.88 8.67 10.59
CA ILE A 229 -8.63 8.61 9.81
C ILE A 229 -7.52 7.98 10.65
N TYR A 230 -7.34 8.48 11.88
CA TYR A 230 -6.22 8.14 12.74
C TYR A 230 -6.56 7.09 13.82
N SER A 231 -7.73 6.48 13.76
CA SER A 231 -8.23 5.49 14.73
C SER A 231 -8.14 5.98 16.19
N LEU A 232 -8.47 7.25 16.43
CA LEU A 232 -8.43 7.88 17.77
C LEU A 232 -9.66 7.49 18.60
N SER A 233 -9.53 7.53 19.94
CA SER A 233 -10.62 7.21 20.86
C SER A 233 -11.65 8.34 20.95
N ASP A 234 -12.93 8.03 20.71
CA ASP A 234 -14.06 8.97 20.83
C ASP A 234 -14.43 9.36 22.28
N LYS A 235 -13.68 8.92 23.30
CA LYS A 235 -14.09 9.08 24.71
C LYS A 235 -14.01 10.55 25.17
N GLY A 236 -15.14 11.26 25.08
CA GLY A 236 -15.35 12.58 25.68
C GLY A 236 -14.75 13.75 24.90
N GLN A 237 -14.25 13.52 23.69
CA GLN A 237 -13.70 14.56 22.83
C GLN A 237 -14.71 15.00 21.77
N GLU A 238 -14.63 16.27 21.40
CA GLU A 238 -15.42 16.83 20.31
C GLU A 238 -15.05 16.13 19.00
N LYS A 239 -16.06 15.66 18.26
CA LYS A 239 -15.83 15.02 16.96
C LYS A 239 -15.39 16.07 15.95
N ILE A 240 -14.09 16.11 15.68
CA ILE A 240 -13.54 16.99 14.64
C ILE A 240 -13.74 16.33 13.28
N GLU A 241 -14.57 16.97 12.45
CA GLU A 241 -14.76 16.60 11.05
C GLU A 241 -14.06 17.61 10.14
N ILE A 242 -13.40 17.07 9.10
CA ILE A 242 -12.73 17.86 8.07
C ILE A 242 -13.35 17.59 6.70
N GLN A 243 -13.16 18.52 5.78
CA GLN A 243 -13.37 18.28 4.35
C GLN A 243 -12.05 17.77 3.77
N LEU A 244 -11.99 16.51 3.33
CA LEU A 244 -10.78 15.96 2.72
C LEU A 244 -10.44 16.74 1.45
N GLN A 245 -9.28 17.40 1.43
CA GLN A 245 -8.81 18.12 0.26
C GLN A 245 -7.65 17.39 -0.37
N ARG A 246 -7.61 17.35 -1.71
CA ARG A 246 -6.41 16.92 -2.44
C ARG A 246 -5.27 17.89 -2.12
N LYS A 247 -4.10 17.34 -1.83
CA LYS A 247 -2.86 18.11 -1.71
C LYS A 247 -2.10 18.00 -3.03
N ARG A 248 -1.39 19.06 -3.39
CA ARG A 248 -0.58 19.13 -4.62
C ARG A 248 0.68 18.30 -4.47
N GLU A 249 1.40 18.49 -3.37
CA GLU A 249 2.69 17.84 -3.12
C GLU A 249 3.08 17.84 -1.64
N VAL A 250 4.14 17.09 -1.34
CA VAL A 250 4.87 17.20 -0.07
C VAL A 250 5.89 18.34 -0.19
N ALA A 251 5.70 19.37 0.61
CA ALA A 251 6.60 20.50 0.73
C ALA A 251 7.62 20.25 1.85
N TYR A 252 8.90 20.33 1.50
CA TYR A 252 9.99 20.23 2.45
C TYR A 252 10.55 21.62 2.78
N TYR A 253 10.56 21.98 4.06
CA TYR A 253 10.97 23.32 4.49
C TYR A 253 12.48 23.55 4.47
N HIS A 254 12.85 24.82 4.53
CA HIS A 254 14.24 25.23 4.76
C HIS A 254 14.75 24.68 6.10
N GLU A 255 15.95 24.07 6.10
CA GLU A 255 16.58 23.35 7.23
C GLU A 255 16.75 24.15 8.54
N LYS A 256 16.47 25.46 8.54
CA LYS A 256 16.80 26.39 9.62
C LYS A 256 15.60 26.85 10.45
N ILE A 257 14.37 26.59 10.02
CA ILE A 257 13.16 27.15 10.65
C ILE A 257 12.37 26.03 11.33
N GLU A 258 12.24 26.10 12.66
CA GLU A 258 11.12 25.46 13.37
C GLU A 258 9.84 26.18 12.93
N PHE A 259 8.74 25.45 12.72
CA PHE A 259 7.48 25.94 12.14
C PHE A 259 7.25 27.44 12.36
N PRO A 260 7.03 28.22 11.29
CA PRO A 260 7.17 29.67 11.38
C PRO A 260 6.19 30.29 12.38
N LEU A 261 6.70 31.16 13.24
CA LEU A 261 5.94 31.87 14.28
C LEU A 261 4.87 32.83 13.74
N ASN A 262 4.95 33.22 12.46
CA ASN A 262 4.18 34.31 11.87
C ASN A 262 3.31 33.89 10.68
N ASP A 263 2.73 32.67 10.72
CA ASP A 263 1.82 32.09 9.71
C ASP A 263 2.37 31.99 8.27
N THR A 264 3.63 32.37 8.05
CA THR A 264 4.25 32.46 6.73
C THR A 264 5.30 31.39 6.58
N ILE A 265 5.06 30.45 5.67
CA ILE A 265 5.98 29.33 5.44
C ILE A 265 6.71 29.49 4.12
N TYR A 266 8.02 29.24 4.14
CA TYR A 266 8.90 29.40 2.97
C TYR A 266 9.46 28.06 2.50
N ASP A 267 9.58 27.90 1.19
CA ASP A 267 10.27 26.76 0.57
C ASP A 267 11.79 26.90 0.67
N SER A 268 12.52 25.91 0.17
CA SER A 268 13.99 25.90 0.18
C SER A 268 14.64 27.01 -0.66
N SER A 269 13.88 27.66 -1.56
CA SER A 269 14.34 28.80 -2.36
C SER A 269 14.02 30.16 -1.72
N GLY A 270 13.32 30.15 -0.57
CA GLY A 270 12.88 31.37 0.11
C GLY A 270 11.57 31.95 -0.44
N LYS A 271 10.83 31.21 -1.27
CA LYS A 271 9.51 31.61 -1.75
C LYS A 271 8.43 31.17 -0.75
N PHE A 272 7.45 32.03 -0.47
CA PHE A 272 6.38 31.71 0.46
C PHE A 272 5.30 30.81 -0.18
N PHE A 273 4.68 29.95 0.63
CA PHE A 273 3.53 29.14 0.24
C PHE A 273 2.24 29.96 0.41
N GLU A 274 1.55 30.25 -0.70
CA GLU A 274 0.33 31.08 -0.72
C GLU A 274 -0.89 30.39 -0.07
N ASN A 275 -1.03 29.07 -0.25
CA ASN A 275 -2.20 28.33 0.22
C ASN A 275 -1.78 27.06 0.96
N LEU A 276 -1.63 27.17 2.29
CA LEU A 276 -1.09 26.09 3.13
C LEU A 276 -1.90 24.80 3.07
N ILE A 277 -3.20 24.88 2.76
CA ILE A 277 -4.07 23.70 2.64
C ILE A 277 -3.74 22.83 1.43
N ASP A 278 -2.99 23.36 0.45
CA ASP A 278 -2.61 22.64 -0.77
C ASP A 278 -1.39 21.73 -0.54
N TYR A 279 -0.75 21.77 0.64
CA TYR A 279 0.53 21.11 0.89
C TYR A 279 0.48 20.21 2.12
N LEU A 280 1.29 19.14 2.07
CA LEU A 280 1.74 18.42 3.24
C LEU A 280 3.13 18.89 3.59
N PHE A 281 3.39 19.09 4.88
CA PHE A 281 4.61 19.74 5.28
C PHE A 281 5.50 18.85 6.11
N VAL A 282 6.73 18.66 5.64
CA VAL A 282 7.74 17.83 6.30
C VAL A 282 8.98 18.70 6.59
N PRO A 283 9.37 18.89 7.87
CA PRO A 283 10.56 19.62 8.24
C PRO A 283 11.82 18.84 7.85
N LYS A 284 12.85 19.53 7.36
CA LYS A 284 14.14 18.90 7.03
C LYS A 284 15.11 18.80 8.22
N LYS A 285 14.81 19.49 9.32
CA LYS A 285 15.66 19.53 10.52
C LYS A 285 15.62 18.18 11.25
N LEU A 286 16.78 17.67 11.65
CA LEU A 286 16.95 16.37 12.32
C LEU A 286 16.36 16.29 13.74
N LYS A 287 16.06 17.44 14.36
CA LYS A 287 15.47 17.54 15.71
C LYS A 287 14.46 18.67 15.71
N ASN A 288 13.18 18.35 15.58
CA ASN A 288 12.09 19.30 15.78
C ASN A 288 11.48 19.06 17.15
N SER A 289 11.21 20.14 17.88
CA SER A 289 10.54 20.10 19.18
C SER A 289 9.03 19.92 18.98
N GLY A 290 8.58 18.66 18.86
CA GLY A 290 7.17 18.30 19.08
C GLY A 290 6.27 18.12 17.85
N PHE A 291 6.82 18.04 16.64
CA PHE A 291 6.09 17.54 15.46
C PHE A 291 7.06 17.11 14.35
N ASP A 292 6.64 16.12 13.56
CA ASP A 292 7.39 15.59 12.41
C ASP A 292 6.71 15.89 11.08
N MET A 293 5.40 16.13 11.08
CA MET A 293 4.68 16.61 9.90
C MET A 293 3.50 17.50 10.30
N VAL A 294 3.12 18.42 9.42
CA VAL A 294 1.94 19.28 9.60
C VAL A 294 1.05 19.24 8.36
N ILE A 295 -0.26 19.16 8.60
CA ILE A 295 -1.27 19.23 7.55
C ILE A 295 -2.32 20.24 7.94
N PHE A 296 -2.64 21.17 7.05
CA PHE A 296 -3.77 22.07 7.23
C PHE A 296 -5.00 21.54 6.50
N GLU A 297 -6.14 21.55 7.19
CA GLU A 297 -7.42 21.10 6.63
C GLU A 297 -8.54 22.08 6.94
N ARG A 298 -9.54 22.15 6.06
CA ARG A 298 -10.77 22.91 6.31
C ARG A 298 -11.70 22.06 7.19
N LYS A 299 -12.29 22.68 8.22
CA LYS A 299 -13.32 22.04 9.04
C LYS A 299 -14.60 21.81 8.24
N ALA A 300 -15.30 20.70 8.49
CA ALA A 300 -16.49 20.30 7.75
C ALA A 300 -17.72 21.21 7.95
N ASP A 301 -17.72 21.97 9.04
CA ASP A 301 -18.72 22.98 9.43
C ASP A 301 -18.42 24.38 8.86
N GLU A 302 -17.31 24.52 8.11
CA GLU A 302 -16.85 25.79 7.52
C GLU A 302 -16.47 26.86 8.56
N SER A 303 -16.35 26.51 9.84
CA SER A 303 -15.97 27.44 10.92
C SER A 303 -14.50 27.89 10.85
N GLY A 304 -13.71 27.29 9.96
CA GLY A 304 -12.32 27.67 9.71
C GLY A 304 -11.44 26.49 9.31
N TYR A 305 -10.20 26.52 9.78
CA TYR A 305 -9.18 25.53 9.48
C TYR A 305 -8.70 24.83 10.76
N ILE A 306 -8.05 23.69 10.58
CA ILE A 306 -7.34 22.96 11.62
C ILE A 306 -5.93 22.61 11.12
N ALA A 307 -4.94 22.73 12.00
CA ALA A 307 -3.62 22.17 11.81
C ALA A 307 -3.55 20.81 12.51
N ILE A 308 -3.16 19.77 11.77
CA ILE A 308 -2.94 18.42 12.24
C ILE A 308 -1.44 18.23 12.35
N ASN A 309 -0.94 18.15 13.58
CA ASN A 309 0.47 17.89 13.86
C ASN A 309 0.65 16.40 14.12
N ILE A 310 1.52 15.76 13.33
CA ILE A 310 1.81 14.33 13.43
C ILE A 310 3.22 14.19 13.99
N GLU A 311 3.33 13.45 15.09
CA GLU A 311 4.60 13.06 15.72
C GLU A 311 4.81 11.55 15.53
N CYS A 312 5.96 11.18 14.98
CA CYS A 312 6.35 9.84 14.62
C CYS A 312 7.27 9.29 15.72
N ILE A 313 6.67 8.67 16.75
CA ILE A 313 7.44 8.11 17.87
C ILE A 313 7.81 6.65 17.56
N PHE A 314 9.10 6.37 17.48
CA PHE A 314 9.62 5.01 17.35
C PHE A 314 9.83 4.38 18.73
N THR A 315 9.21 3.23 18.95
CA THR A 315 9.51 2.35 20.07
C THR A 315 10.39 1.21 19.57
N TYR A 316 11.62 1.12 20.07
CA TYR A 316 12.56 0.03 19.78
C TYR A 316 12.25 -1.22 20.59
#